data_AF-A0A0R1XGS8-F1
#
_entry.id   AF-A0A0R1XGS8-F1
#
_cell.length_a   1.000
_cell.length_b   1.000
_cell.length_c   1.000
_cell.angle_alpha   90.00
_cell.angle_beta   90.00
_cell.angle_gamma   90.00
#
_symmetry.space_group_name_H-M   'P 1'
#
loop_
_entity.id
_entity.type
_entity.pdbx_description
1 polymer ?
#
loop_
_entity_poly.entity_id
_entity_poly.type
_entity_poly.pdbx_seq_one_letter_code
_entity_poly.pdbx_strand_id
1 'polypeptide(L)'
;MRTIKTALTAGIAMAIAAALHLDYWSLAGIVSMLMIATTTRATVRLALFQTVATVVGLVLAWGLFTWIPYAPLAFAVWLLLYIALSNLVDLQDTMIGSAVFVLPLLVVKPITVAILLNQLSVLVIAALTGLFFNLFMPNLTDQISFHVEGVEKELITVLRLQGTLLISGETSVEAQHTLWGHLSSLKQAINEGTAWTARHQANQLFDDNEYYAAYFEMRNNQYELLRQMQLLLDTRLAEMPQHQQMGRLLVDLTKRDRKNNPIPPVLAAIERLQDDLAAMSLPETRKQFAQQAAATSYLIFLRQMLRLKDAFDKIVASQNK
;
A
#
# COMPACT_ATOMS: atom_id res chain seq x y z
N MET A 1 -19.60 6.45 -7.23
CA MET A 1 -19.83 6.63 -5.77
C MET A 1 -19.29 7.95 -5.23
N ARG A 2 -18.03 8.35 -5.55
CA ARG A 2 -17.43 9.59 -5.02
C ARG A 2 -18.24 10.86 -5.29
N THR A 3 -18.72 11.09 -6.51
CA THR A 3 -19.49 12.29 -6.89
C THR A 3 -20.78 12.44 -6.08
N ILE A 4 -21.57 11.37 -5.96
CA ILE A 4 -22.83 11.37 -5.19
C ILE A 4 -22.54 11.61 -3.71
N LYS A 5 -21.52 10.93 -3.18
CA LYS A 5 -21.09 11.10 -1.79
C LYS A 5 -20.66 12.54 -1.50
N THR A 6 -19.88 13.16 -2.39
CA THR A 6 -19.47 14.56 -2.25
C THR A 6 -20.68 15.51 -2.27
N ALA A 7 -21.62 15.32 -3.21
CA ALA A 7 -22.83 16.12 -3.27
C ALA A 7 -23.71 15.98 -2.01
N LEU A 8 -23.90 14.74 -1.53
CA LEU A 8 -24.66 14.46 -0.30
C LEU A 8 -23.99 15.06 0.92
N THR A 9 -22.67 14.92 1.05
CA THR A 9 -21.91 15.50 2.17
C THR A 9 -22.10 17.02 2.20
N ALA A 10 -21.93 17.69 1.06
CA ALA A 10 -22.09 19.13 0.96
C ALA A 10 -23.51 19.59 1.35
N GLY A 11 -24.53 18.95 0.77
CA GLY A 11 -25.93 19.28 1.03
C GLY A 11 -26.32 19.06 2.49
N ILE A 12 -25.87 17.95 3.09
CA ILE A 12 -26.16 17.63 4.49
C ILE A 12 -25.40 18.57 5.44
N ALA A 13 -24.14 18.91 5.16
CA ALA A 13 -23.38 19.89 5.93
C ALA A 13 -24.09 21.26 5.95
N MET A 14 -24.54 21.71 4.78
CA MET A 14 -25.30 22.95 4.63
C MET A 14 -26.62 22.89 5.39
N ALA A 15 -27.38 21.79 5.27
CA ALA A 15 -28.65 21.62 5.96
C ALA A 15 -28.49 21.63 7.49
N ILE A 16 -27.48 20.94 8.02
CA ILE A 16 -27.19 20.92 9.46
C ILE A 16 -26.80 22.32 9.95
N ALA A 17 -25.89 23.01 9.25
CA ALA A 17 -25.47 24.35 9.63
C ALA A 17 -26.62 25.36 9.57
N ALA A 18 -27.49 25.25 8.55
CA ALA A 18 -28.68 26.09 8.42
C ALA A 18 -29.71 25.82 9.54
N ALA A 19 -29.93 24.54 9.89
CA ALA A 19 -30.84 24.15 10.97
C ALA A 19 -30.37 24.63 12.36
N LEU A 20 -29.05 24.78 12.54
CA LEU A 20 -28.45 25.36 13.75
C LEU A 20 -28.38 26.90 13.71
N HIS A 21 -28.97 27.53 12.68
CA HIS A 21 -28.97 28.98 12.49
C HIS A 21 -27.57 29.61 12.47
N LEU A 22 -26.57 28.89 11.94
CA LEU A 22 -25.22 29.42 11.82
C LEU A 22 -25.11 30.39 10.64
N ASP A 23 -24.39 31.49 10.85
CA ASP A 23 -24.06 32.42 9.77
C ASP A 23 -23.11 31.73 8.78
N TYR A 24 -23.22 32.10 7.50
CA TYR A 24 -22.39 31.53 6.44
C TYR A 24 -22.50 29.99 6.33
N TRP A 25 -23.66 29.42 6.64
CA TRP A 25 -23.95 27.97 6.56
C TRP A 25 -23.58 27.33 5.21
N SER A 26 -23.58 28.09 4.11
CA SER A 26 -23.15 27.61 2.79
C SER A 26 -21.67 27.20 2.73
N LEU A 27 -20.81 27.81 3.56
CA LEU A 27 -19.39 27.45 3.66
C LEU A 27 -19.20 26.03 4.20
N ALA A 28 -20.13 25.53 5.02
CA ALA A 28 -20.10 24.14 5.50
C ALA A 28 -20.09 23.15 4.32
N GLY A 29 -20.86 23.44 3.27
CA GLY A 29 -20.92 22.62 2.06
C GLY A 29 -19.60 22.61 1.31
N ILE A 30 -19.09 23.79 0.96
CA ILE A 30 -17.84 23.93 0.19
C ILE A 30 -16.67 23.25 0.90
N VAL A 31 -16.53 23.49 2.20
CA VAL A 31 -15.40 23.00 3.00
C VAL A 31 -15.52 21.49 3.24
N SER A 32 -16.73 20.98 3.53
CA SER A 32 -16.93 19.55 3.70
C SER A 32 -16.56 18.77 2.43
N MET A 33 -16.84 19.30 1.24
CA MET A 33 -16.39 18.69 -0.02
C MET A 33 -14.87 18.62 -0.14
N LEU A 34 -14.18 19.69 0.25
CA LEU A 34 -12.71 19.74 0.22
C LEU A 34 -12.10 18.71 1.18
N MET A 35 -12.76 18.40 2.29
CA MET A 35 -12.30 17.43 3.28
C MET A 35 -12.51 15.96 2.88
N ILE A 36 -13.23 15.67 1.78
CA ILE A 36 -13.43 14.29 1.30
C ILE A 36 -12.22 13.84 0.46
N ALA A 37 -11.35 13.07 1.11
CA ALA A 37 -10.20 12.41 0.50
C ALA A 37 -10.58 11.03 -0.05
N THR A 38 -9.59 10.38 -0.68
CA THR A 38 -9.74 9.05 -1.29
C THR A 38 -9.77 7.91 -0.30
N THR A 39 -9.32 8.11 0.94
CA THR A 39 -9.29 7.10 2.00
C THR A 39 -9.74 7.72 3.33
N THR A 40 -10.25 6.89 4.24
CA THR A 40 -10.76 7.35 5.54
C THR A 40 -9.67 8.00 6.38
N ARG A 41 -8.48 7.38 6.49
CA ARG A 41 -7.32 7.98 7.20
C ARG A 41 -6.91 9.31 6.59
N ALA A 42 -6.92 9.44 5.26
CA ALA A 42 -6.60 10.71 4.59
C ALA A 42 -7.63 11.81 4.89
N THR A 43 -8.93 11.48 4.99
CA THR A 43 -9.94 12.46 5.40
C THR A 43 -9.79 12.88 6.86
N VAL A 44 -9.49 11.94 7.77
CA VAL A 44 -9.18 12.27 9.17
C VAL A 44 -8.01 13.25 9.23
N ARG A 45 -6.90 12.92 8.55
CA ARG A 45 -5.73 13.79 8.46
C ARG A 45 -6.15 15.16 7.92
N LEU A 46 -6.79 15.21 6.76
CA LEU A 46 -7.16 16.48 6.12
C LEU A 46 -8.08 17.32 7.00
N ALA A 47 -9.09 16.73 7.64
CA ALA A 47 -9.97 17.43 8.57
C ALA A 47 -9.20 18.03 9.75
N LEU A 48 -8.30 17.28 10.38
CA LEU A 48 -7.47 17.77 11.51
C LEU A 48 -6.56 18.92 11.09
N PHE A 49 -5.79 18.74 10.02
CA PHE A 49 -4.89 19.77 9.49
C PHE A 49 -5.67 21.03 9.10
N GLN A 50 -6.82 20.86 8.44
CA GLN A 50 -7.67 21.98 8.06
C GLN A 50 -8.26 22.69 9.28
N THR A 51 -8.60 21.97 10.34
CA THR A 51 -9.05 22.58 11.60
C THR A 51 -7.97 23.45 12.22
N VAL A 52 -6.75 22.91 12.36
CA VAL A 52 -5.61 23.66 12.92
C VAL A 52 -5.29 24.89 12.07
N ALA A 53 -5.19 24.71 10.76
CA ALA A 53 -4.91 25.78 9.81
C ALA A 53 -5.96 26.90 9.89
N THR A 54 -7.26 26.54 9.89
CA THR A 54 -8.32 27.54 10.00
C THR A 54 -8.31 28.27 11.33
N VAL A 55 -8.04 27.59 12.45
CA VAL A 55 -7.90 28.25 13.76
C VAL A 55 -6.76 29.28 13.73
N VAL A 56 -5.59 28.89 13.23
CA VAL A 56 -4.43 29.80 13.08
C VAL A 56 -4.79 30.99 12.17
N GLY A 57 -5.44 30.72 11.04
CA GLY A 57 -5.87 31.74 10.09
C GLY A 57 -6.85 32.75 10.70
N LEU A 58 -7.82 32.27 11.49
CA LEU A 58 -8.81 33.11 12.19
C LEU A 58 -8.16 33.99 13.27
N VAL A 59 -7.23 33.44 14.06
CA VAL A 59 -6.49 34.21 15.07
C VAL A 59 -5.66 35.31 14.41
N LEU A 60 -4.95 34.99 13.32
CA LEU A 60 -4.18 35.96 12.56
C LEU A 60 -5.07 37.04 11.93
N ALA A 61 -6.24 36.66 11.39
CA ALA A 61 -7.20 37.60 10.81
C ALA A 61 -7.77 38.56 11.85
N TRP A 62 -8.16 38.04 13.02
CA TRP A 62 -8.64 38.86 14.13
C TRP A 62 -7.59 39.88 14.56
N GLY A 63 -6.33 39.46 14.62
CA GLY A 63 -5.21 40.33 14.94
C GLY A 63 -4.91 41.41 13.89
N LEU A 64 -5.11 41.15 12.59
CA LEU A 64 -4.75 42.09 11.51
C LEU A 64 -5.90 43.00 11.07
N PHE A 65 -7.10 42.46 10.91
CA PHE A 65 -8.25 43.18 10.34
C PHE A 65 -8.80 44.25 11.29
N THR A 66 -8.43 44.17 12.57
CA THR A 66 -8.72 45.20 13.57
C THR A 66 -7.92 46.49 13.34
N TRP A 67 -6.70 46.41 12.79
CA TRP A 67 -5.82 47.57 12.58
C TRP A 67 -5.85 48.12 11.16
N ILE A 68 -6.15 47.28 10.16
CA ILE A 68 -6.13 47.68 8.74
C ILE A 68 -7.56 47.92 8.25
N PRO A 69 -8.00 49.18 8.07
CA PRO A 69 -9.38 49.48 7.71
C PRO A 69 -9.72 49.10 6.26
N TYR A 70 -8.74 49.14 5.34
CA TYR A 70 -8.92 48.81 3.93
C TYR A 70 -8.85 47.29 3.69
N ALA A 71 -10.02 46.67 3.45
CA ALA A 71 -10.18 45.22 3.41
C ALA A 71 -9.28 44.49 2.39
N PRO A 72 -9.08 44.96 1.14
CA PRO A 72 -8.20 44.27 0.20
C PRO A 72 -6.73 44.24 0.66
N LEU A 73 -6.23 45.34 1.22
CA LEU A 73 -4.87 45.39 1.77
C LEU A 73 -4.75 44.51 3.03
N ALA A 74 -5.77 44.54 3.91
CA ALA A 74 -5.80 43.70 5.10
C ALA A 74 -5.70 42.21 4.72
N PHE A 75 -6.47 41.78 3.71
CA PHE A 75 -6.41 40.40 3.21
C PHE A 75 -5.08 40.06 2.55
N ALA A 76 -4.50 40.96 1.75
CA ALA A 76 -3.20 40.72 1.11
C ALA A 76 -2.07 40.55 2.14
N VAL A 77 -2.05 41.39 3.18
CA VAL A 77 -1.09 41.27 4.29
C VAL A 77 -1.33 39.99 5.08
N TRP A 78 -2.59 39.67 5.38
CA TRP A 78 -2.95 38.41 6.03
C TRP A 78 -2.47 37.20 5.22
N LEU A 79 -2.69 37.19 3.91
CA LEU A 79 -2.31 36.08 3.04
C LEU A 79 -0.79 35.89 2.99
N LEU A 80 -0.02 36.98 2.89
CA LEU A 80 1.45 36.92 2.89
C LEU A 80 1.97 36.30 4.20
N LEU A 81 1.49 36.80 5.34
CA LEU A 81 1.89 36.28 6.65
C LEU A 81 1.42 34.83 6.87
N TYR A 82 0.21 34.51 6.41
CA TYR A 82 -0.35 33.18 6.52
C TYR A 82 0.38 32.16 5.66
N ILE A 83 0.80 32.52 4.43
CA ILE A 83 1.65 31.68 3.58
C ILE A 83 2.99 31.41 4.28
N ALA A 84 3.64 32.45 4.79
CA ALA A 84 4.92 32.31 5.49
C ALA A 84 4.79 31.39 6.71
N LEU A 85 3.73 31.56 7.50
CA LEU A 85 3.46 30.73 8.68
C LEU A 85 3.14 29.28 8.27
N SER A 86 2.26 29.09 7.28
CA SER A 86 1.85 27.78 6.78
C SER A 86 3.03 26.94 6.28
N ASN A 87 4.03 27.58 5.67
CA ASN A 87 5.26 26.91 5.24
C ASN A 87 6.13 26.42 6.42
N LEU A 88 6.11 27.12 7.55
CA LEU A 88 6.88 26.73 8.74
C LEU A 88 6.27 25.53 9.47
N VAL A 89 4.95 25.35 9.36
CA VAL A 89 4.18 24.31 10.08
C VAL A 89 3.55 23.25 9.17
N ASP A 90 3.93 23.22 7.90
CA ASP A 90 3.47 22.24 6.90
C ASP A 90 1.93 22.19 6.72
N LEU A 91 1.28 23.36 6.65
CA LEU A 91 -0.20 23.50 6.51
C LEU A 91 -0.63 23.89 5.08
N GLN A 92 0.26 23.79 4.11
CA GLN A 92 0.13 24.35 2.76
C GLN A 92 -1.13 23.85 2.03
N ASP A 93 -1.38 22.54 2.11
CA ASP A 93 -2.51 21.87 1.46
C ASP A 93 -3.90 22.36 1.94
N THR A 94 -3.95 22.97 3.12
CA THR A 94 -5.20 23.42 3.76
C THR A 94 -5.39 24.93 3.74
N MET A 95 -4.42 25.66 3.15
CA MET A 95 -4.39 27.11 3.14
C MET A 95 -5.61 27.72 2.45
N ILE A 96 -5.96 27.21 1.27
CA ILE A 96 -7.11 27.70 0.49
C ILE A 96 -8.40 27.50 1.27
N GLY A 97 -8.59 26.32 1.89
CA GLY A 97 -9.76 26.04 2.72
C GLY A 97 -9.88 26.97 3.92
N SER A 98 -8.76 27.35 4.55
CA SER A 98 -8.75 28.28 5.68
C SER A 98 -9.07 29.71 5.27
N ALA A 99 -8.60 30.14 4.10
CA ALA A 99 -8.90 31.49 3.58
C ALA A 99 -10.40 31.70 3.40
N VAL A 100 -11.15 30.66 2.99
CA VAL A 100 -12.62 30.72 2.84
C VAL A 100 -13.32 31.12 4.15
N PHE A 101 -12.85 30.65 5.30
CA PHE A 101 -13.41 31.02 6.62
C PHE A 101 -13.02 32.43 7.09
N VAL A 102 -11.93 32.97 6.55
CA VAL A 102 -11.45 34.33 6.90
C VAL A 102 -12.16 35.41 6.10
N LEU A 103 -12.61 35.12 4.88
CA LEU A 103 -13.29 36.10 4.02
C LEU A 103 -14.50 36.79 4.69
N PRO A 104 -15.40 36.10 5.41
CA PRO A 104 -16.49 36.75 6.16
C PRO A 104 -16.04 37.85 7.13
N LEU A 105 -14.86 37.70 7.76
CA LEU A 105 -14.33 38.65 8.74
C LEU A 105 -13.90 39.98 8.10
N LEU A 106 -13.72 40.03 6.77
CA LEU A 106 -13.45 41.29 6.06
C LEU A 106 -14.68 42.19 5.98
N VAL A 107 -15.87 41.59 5.98
CA VAL A 107 -17.15 42.28 5.80
C VAL A 107 -17.78 42.63 7.16
N VAL A 108 -17.67 41.72 8.14
CA VAL A 108 -18.30 41.91 9.46
C VAL A 108 -17.36 42.67 10.39
N LYS A 109 -17.78 43.88 10.80
CA LYS A 109 -17.07 44.71 11.77
C LYS A 109 -18.03 45.15 12.90
N PRO A 110 -17.61 45.13 14.18
CA PRO A 110 -16.34 44.61 14.70
C PRO A 110 -16.30 43.06 14.72
N ILE A 111 -15.09 42.48 14.71
CA ILE A 111 -14.90 41.03 14.86
C ILE A 111 -15.03 40.68 16.35
N THR A 112 -16.12 39.99 16.68
CA THR A 112 -16.44 39.55 18.04
C THR A 112 -16.11 38.06 18.23
N VAL A 113 -15.96 37.63 19.48
CA VAL A 113 -15.74 36.20 19.81
C VAL A 113 -16.91 35.33 19.32
N ALA A 114 -18.14 35.85 19.33
CA ALA A 114 -19.31 35.13 18.81
C ALA A 114 -19.17 34.79 17.31
N ILE A 115 -18.63 35.71 16.50
CA ILE A 115 -18.39 35.46 15.07
C ILE A 115 -17.32 34.38 14.89
N LEU A 116 -16.26 34.40 15.71
CA LEU A 116 -15.22 33.36 15.67
C LEU A 116 -15.79 31.99 16.04
N LEU A 117 -16.61 31.91 17.10
CA LEU A 117 -17.29 30.68 17.50
C LEU A 117 -18.26 30.19 16.41
N ASN A 118 -18.94 31.09 15.72
CA ASN A 118 -19.78 30.71 14.57
C ASN A 118 -18.94 30.06 13.46
N GLN A 119 -17.82 30.66 13.05
CA GLN A 119 -16.94 30.08 12.02
C GLN A 119 -16.38 28.72 12.45
N LEU A 120 -15.99 28.58 13.72
CA LEU A 120 -15.55 27.29 14.26
C LEU A 120 -16.67 26.25 14.25
N SER A 121 -17.91 26.64 14.54
CA SER A 121 -19.06 25.73 14.50
C SER A 121 -19.35 25.23 13.08
N VAL A 122 -19.27 26.12 12.09
CA VAL A 122 -19.39 25.76 10.66
C VAL A 122 -18.28 24.79 10.24
N LEU A 123 -17.04 25.06 10.67
CA LEU A 123 -15.88 24.19 10.41
C LEU A 123 -16.04 22.80 11.03
N VAL A 124 -16.53 22.72 12.27
CA VAL A 124 -16.79 21.44 12.95
C VAL A 124 -17.86 20.64 12.21
N ILE A 125 -18.95 21.27 11.78
CA ILE A 125 -20.00 20.59 10.99
C ILE A 125 -19.43 20.08 9.66
N ALA A 126 -18.60 20.89 8.98
CA ALA A 126 -17.97 20.48 7.73
C ALA A 126 -17.04 19.26 7.93
N ALA A 127 -16.23 19.27 8.99
CA ALA A 127 -15.34 18.18 9.34
C ALA A 127 -16.12 16.91 9.71
N LEU A 128 -17.11 17.02 10.59
CA LEU A 128 -17.91 15.88 11.05
C LEU A 128 -18.70 15.22 9.92
N THR A 129 -19.32 16.01 9.05
CA THR A 129 -20.06 15.46 7.90
C THR A 129 -19.13 14.82 6.88
N GLY A 130 -18.00 15.45 6.56
CA GLY A 130 -16.96 14.87 5.71
C GLY A 130 -16.43 13.54 6.24
N LEU A 131 -16.16 13.48 7.54
CA LEU A 131 -15.75 12.25 8.23
C LEU A 131 -16.83 11.19 8.20
N PHE A 132 -18.07 11.53 8.59
CA PHE A 132 -19.19 10.61 8.62
C PHE A 132 -19.38 9.90 7.28
N PHE A 133 -19.44 10.66 6.19
CA PHE A 133 -19.56 10.07 4.86
C PHE A 133 -18.31 9.29 4.46
N ASN A 134 -17.13 9.66 4.93
CA ASN A 134 -15.88 8.96 4.62
C ASN A 134 -15.58 7.70 5.44
N LEU A 135 -16.31 7.46 6.54
CA LEU A 135 -16.23 6.22 7.31
C LEU A 135 -16.86 5.02 6.57
N PHE A 136 -17.84 5.24 5.70
CA PHE A 136 -18.53 4.18 4.95
C PHE A 136 -17.78 3.73 3.68
N MET A 137 -16.45 3.56 3.74
CA MET A 137 -15.72 2.96 2.62
C MET A 137 -15.84 1.44 2.63
N PRO A 138 -16.03 0.80 1.46
CA PRO A 138 -16.26 -0.64 1.40
C PRO A 138 -15.02 -1.41 1.84
N ASN A 139 -15.26 -2.59 2.42
CA ASN A 139 -14.22 -3.58 2.63
C ASN A 139 -13.69 -4.04 1.25
N LEU A 140 -12.36 -4.08 1.10
CA LEU A 140 -11.68 -4.46 -0.14
C LEU A 140 -11.11 -5.89 -0.09
N THR A 141 -11.49 -6.70 0.93
CA THR A 141 -11.01 -8.07 1.11
C THR A 141 -11.27 -8.94 -0.14
N ASP A 142 -12.38 -8.76 -0.84
CA ASP A 142 -12.68 -9.56 -2.05
C ASP A 142 -11.67 -9.29 -3.17
N GLN A 143 -11.34 -8.01 -3.40
CA GLN A 143 -10.33 -7.62 -4.40
C GLN A 143 -8.95 -8.12 -4.00
N ILE A 144 -8.62 -8.06 -2.71
CA ILE A 144 -7.36 -8.59 -2.18
C ILE A 144 -7.29 -10.11 -2.38
N SER A 145 -8.36 -10.83 -2.06
CA SER A 145 -8.43 -12.29 -2.14
C SER A 145 -8.30 -12.77 -3.60
N PHE A 146 -8.91 -12.05 -4.54
CA PHE A 146 -8.70 -12.29 -5.98
C PHE A 146 -7.21 -12.24 -6.37
N HIS A 147 -6.47 -11.24 -5.87
CA HIS A 147 -5.02 -11.14 -6.14
C HIS A 147 -4.21 -12.20 -5.42
N VAL A 148 -4.60 -12.61 -4.21
CA VAL A 148 -4.00 -13.75 -3.50
C VAL A 148 -4.12 -15.02 -4.36
N GLU A 149 -5.32 -15.33 -4.88
CA GLU A 149 -5.53 -16.49 -5.74
C GLU A 149 -4.71 -16.41 -7.03
N GLY A 150 -4.62 -15.23 -7.65
CA GLY A 150 -3.79 -14.99 -8.83
C GLY A 150 -2.30 -15.26 -8.55
N VAL A 151 -1.79 -14.76 -7.42
CA VAL A 151 -0.40 -14.98 -6.99
C VAL A 151 -0.11 -16.46 -6.75
N GLU A 152 -0.99 -17.19 -6.04
CA GLU A 152 -0.79 -18.64 -5.82
C GLU A 152 -0.76 -19.42 -7.13
N LYS A 153 -1.68 -19.10 -8.06
CA LYS A 153 -1.77 -19.76 -9.36
C LYS A 153 -0.50 -19.54 -10.21
N GLU A 154 -0.05 -18.30 -10.33
CA GLU A 154 1.14 -17.98 -11.11
C GLU A 154 2.40 -18.54 -10.45
N LEU A 155 2.51 -18.49 -9.12
CA LEU A 155 3.62 -19.09 -8.39
C LEU A 155 3.74 -20.60 -8.66
N ILE A 156 2.62 -21.34 -8.56
CA ILE A 156 2.56 -22.77 -8.88
C ILE A 156 2.96 -23.00 -10.34
N THR A 157 2.53 -22.14 -11.25
CA THR A 157 2.84 -22.25 -12.68
C THR A 157 4.33 -22.06 -12.94
N VAL A 158 4.95 -21.01 -12.39
CA VAL A 158 6.38 -20.74 -12.50
C VAL A 158 7.21 -21.89 -11.93
N LEU A 159 6.90 -22.36 -10.73
CA LEU A 159 7.59 -23.50 -10.10
C LEU A 159 7.51 -24.76 -10.95
N ARG A 160 6.33 -25.04 -11.53
CA ARG A 160 6.11 -26.20 -12.39
C ARG A 160 6.92 -26.09 -13.67
N LEU A 161 6.92 -24.92 -14.32
CA LEU A 161 7.68 -24.68 -15.55
C LEU A 161 9.18 -24.80 -15.29
N GLN A 162 9.72 -24.18 -14.23
CA GLN A 162 11.12 -24.36 -13.83
C GLN A 162 11.46 -25.83 -13.57
N GLY A 163 10.57 -26.55 -12.89
CA GLY A 163 10.71 -27.98 -12.66
C GLY A 163 10.75 -28.80 -13.95
N THR A 164 9.88 -28.49 -14.91
CA THR A 164 9.84 -29.14 -16.23
C THR A 164 11.12 -28.87 -17.02
N LEU A 165 11.59 -27.61 -17.08
CA LEU A 165 12.85 -27.25 -17.73
C LEU A 165 14.03 -28.03 -17.14
N LEU A 166 14.08 -28.12 -15.80
CA LEU A 166 15.08 -28.91 -15.09
C LEU A 166 15.01 -30.41 -15.41
N ILE A 167 13.83 -30.98 -15.60
CA ILE A 167 13.69 -32.41 -15.93
C ILE A 167 14.08 -32.67 -17.39
N SER A 168 13.59 -31.84 -18.33
CA SER A 168 13.83 -32.01 -19.76
C SER A 168 15.24 -31.59 -20.18
N GLY A 169 15.86 -30.68 -19.44
CA GLY A 169 17.10 -30.01 -19.85
C GLY A 169 16.88 -29.03 -21.02
N GLU A 170 15.64 -28.63 -21.30
CA GLU A 170 15.29 -27.76 -22.41
C GLU A 170 15.81 -26.33 -22.19
N THR A 171 16.52 -25.78 -23.18
CA THR A 171 17.05 -24.40 -23.17
C THR A 171 16.54 -23.58 -24.36
N SER A 172 15.35 -23.90 -24.87
CA SER A 172 14.74 -23.17 -25.99
C SER A 172 14.39 -21.74 -25.58
N VAL A 173 14.53 -20.80 -26.52
CA VAL A 173 14.20 -19.39 -26.29
C VAL A 173 12.70 -19.23 -26.02
N GLU A 174 11.88 -20.05 -26.68
CA GLU A 174 10.42 -20.07 -26.54
C GLU A 174 9.99 -20.48 -25.11
N ALA A 175 10.62 -21.52 -24.55
CA ALA A 175 10.31 -21.95 -23.19
C ALA A 175 10.77 -20.92 -22.15
N GLN A 176 11.95 -20.32 -22.35
CA GLN A 176 12.43 -19.21 -21.50
C GLN A 176 11.48 -18.01 -21.56
N HIS A 177 11.10 -17.56 -22.76
CA HIS A 177 10.19 -16.44 -22.97
C HIS A 177 8.83 -16.67 -22.29
N THR A 178 8.28 -17.88 -22.43
CA THR A 178 7.02 -18.26 -21.77
C THR A 178 7.12 -18.14 -20.26
N LEU A 179 8.22 -18.62 -19.67
CA LEU A 179 8.44 -18.58 -18.23
C LEU A 179 8.63 -17.14 -17.72
N TRP A 180 9.40 -16.32 -18.42
CA TRP A 180 9.54 -14.89 -18.11
C TRP A 180 8.20 -14.15 -18.19
N GLY A 181 7.31 -14.53 -19.12
CA GLY A 181 5.93 -14.06 -19.17
C GLY A 181 5.17 -14.34 -17.87
N HIS A 182 5.23 -15.58 -17.37
CA HIS A 182 4.60 -15.95 -16.08
C HIS A 182 5.23 -15.25 -14.88
N LEU A 183 6.55 -15.05 -14.86
CA LEU A 183 7.21 -14.24 -13.83
C LEU A 183 6.71 -12.78 -13.86
N SER A 184 6.54 -12.20 -15.05
CA SER A 184 5.96 -10.86 -15.19
C SER A 184 4.53 -10.80 -14.64
N SER A 185 3.69 -11.77 -15.00
CA SER A 185 2.31 -11.89 -14.49
C SER A 185 2.27 -12.04 -12.97
N LEU A 186 3.15 -12.87 -12.40
CA LEU A 186 3.30 -13.03 -10.96
C LEU A 186 3.65 -11.71 -10.27
N LYS A 187 4.64 -10.97 -10.80
CA LYS A 187 5.04 -9.68 -10.23
C LYS A 187 3.91 -8.65 -10.31
N GLN A 188 3.17 -8.63 -11.42
CA GLN A 188 2.02 -7.74 -11.59
C GLN A 188 0.95 -8.04 -10.54
N ALA A 189 0.56 -9.30 -10.35
CA ALA A 189 -0.43 -9.70 -9.35
C ALA A 189 0.02 -9.33 -7.92
N ILE A 190 1.31 -9.51 -7.58
CA ILE A 190 1.88 -9.08 -6.29
C ILE A 190 1.77 -7.57 -6.11
N ASN A 191 2.15 -6.78 -7.12
CA ASN A 191 2.12 -5.32 -7.04
C ASN A 191 0.68 -4.79 -6.92
N GLU A 192 -0.25 -5.36 -7.68
CA GLU A 192 -1.67 -4.99 -7.62
C GLU A 192 -2.28 -5.35 -6.27
N GLY A 193 -2.04 -6.56 -5.77
CA GLY A 193 -2.46 -7.00 -4.44
C GLY A 193 -1.87 -6.14 -3.31
N THR A 194 -0.61 -5.75 -3.41
CA THR A 194 0.04 -4.81 -2.48
C THR A 194 -0.66 -3.46 -2.47
N ALA A 195 -0.95 -2.90 -3.65
CA ALA A 195 -1.64 -1.61 -3.78
C ALA A 195 -3.08 -1.67 -3.24
N TRP A 196 -3.80 -2.76 -3.48
CA TRP A 196 -5.14 -2.99 -2.91
C TRP A 196 -5.11 -3.11 -1.40
N THR A 197 -4.13 -3.82 -0.85
CA THR A 197 -3.94 -3.97 0.60
C THR A 197 -3.65 -2.61 1.27
N ALA A 198 -2.76 -1.81 0.68
CA ALA A 198 -2.46 -0.47 1.20
C ALA A 198 -3.70 0.44 1.19
N ARG A 199 -4.53 0.37 0.13
CA ARG A 199 -5.81 1.10 0.06
C ARG A 199 -6.79 0.62 1.12
N HIS A 200 -6.86 -0.69 1.35
CA HIS A 200 -7.74 -1.28 2.36
C HIS A 200 -7.37 -0.83 3.77
N GLN A 201 -6.09 -0.90 4.14
CA GLN A 201 -5.57 -0.40 5.42
C GLN A 201 -5.83 1.09 5.59
N ALA A 202 -5.71 1.89 4.53
CA ALA A 202 -6.02 3.32 4.59
C ALA A 202 -7.51 3.64 4.79
N ASN A 203 -8.41 2.70 4.49
CA ASN A 203 -9.85 2.80 4.74
C ASN A 203 -10.23 2.31 6.14
N GLN A 204 -9.42 1.43 6.75
CA GLN A 204 -9.65 0.93 8.10
C GLN A 204 -9.00 1.87 9.14
N LEU A 205 -9.81 2.40 10.07
CA LEU A 205 -9.32 3.27 11.15
C LEU A 205 -8.89 2.51 12.40
N PHE A 206 -9.47 1.34 12.65
CA PHE A 206 -9.33 0.59 13.91
C PHE A 206 -8.89 -0.86 13.72
N ASP A 207 -8.77 -1.31 12.47
CA ASP A 207 -8.34 -2.66 12.12
C ASP A 207 -6.96 -2.55 11.46
N ASP A 208 -5.95 -3.05 12.16
CA ASP A 208 -4.56 -3.14 11.71
C ASP A 208 -4.23 -4.61 11.40
N ASN A 209 -5.10 -5.29 10.65
CA ASN A 209 -4.79 -6.63 10.17
C ASN A 209 -3.68 -6.57 9.12
N GLU A 210 -2.45 -6.82 9.57
CA GLU A 210 -1.24 -6.83 8.73
C GLU A 210 -1.08 -8.11 7.91
N TYR A 211 -1.99 -9.09 8.03
CA TYR A 211 -1.86 -10.40 7.36
C TYR A 211 -1.61 -10.28 5.86
N TYR A 212 -2.43 -9.50 5.14
CA TYR A 212 -2.29 -9.37 3.69
C TYR A 212 -1.04 -8.58 3.30
N ALA A 213 -0.63 -7.59 4.10
CA ALA A 213 0.58 -6.82 3.84
C ALA A 213 1.82 -7.73 3.98
N ALA A 214 1.91 -8.47 5.08
CA ALA A 214 2.96 -9.47 5.31
C ALA A 214 2.94 -10.59 4.25
N TYR A 215 1.75 -11.00 3.80
CA TYR A 215 1.60 -11.98 2.73
C TYR A 215 2.23 -11.49 1.42
N PHE A 216 1.86 -10.29 0.94
CA PHE A 216 2.41 -9.78 -0.32
C PHE A 216 3.88 -9.43 -0.23
N GLU A 217 4.37 -8.97 0.93
CA GLU A 217 5.79 -8.77 1.18
C GLU A 217 6.58 -10.09 1.08
N MET A 218 6.10 -11.15 1.76
CA MET A 218 6.67 -12.49 1.64
C MET A 218 6.68 -12.96 0.17
N ARG A 219 5.55 -12.83 -0.55
CA ARG A 219 5.46 -13.26 -1.96
C ARG A 219 6.38 -12.46 -2.87
N ASN A 220 6.57 -11.17 -2.61
CA ASN A 220 7.53 -10.34 -3.32
C ASN A 220 8.98 -10.83 -3.11
N ASN A 221 9.34 -11.19 -1.88
CA ASN A 221 10.66 -11.75 -1.58
C ASN A 221 10.86 -13.12 -2.26
N GLN A 222 9.83 -13.97 -2.29
CA GLN A 222 9.88 -15.24 -3.04
C GLN A 222 10.00 -15.04 -4.55
N TYR A 223 9.32 -14.05 -5.12
CA TYR A 223 9.44 -13.70 -6.53
C TYR A 223 10.89 -13.37 -6.92
N GLU A 224 11.59 -12.56 -6.11
CA GLU A 224 12.98 -12.22 -6.41
C GLU A 224 13.88 -13.48 -6.41
N LEU A 225 13.66 -14.41 -5.48
CA LEU A 225 14.39 -15.69 -5.47
C LEU A 225 14.08 -16.55 -6.69
N LEU A 226 12.81 -16.63 -7.12
CA LEU A 226 12.42 -17.35 -8.33
C LEU A 226 13.02 -16.76 -9.60
N ARG A 227 13.10 -15.44 -9.67
CA ARG A 227 13.78 -14.71 -10.74
C ARG A 227 15.27 -15.03 -10.77
N GLN A 228 15.95 -15.06 -9.63
CA GLN A 228 17.37 -15.48 -9.56
C GLN A 228 17.55 -16.93 -9.99
N MET A 229 16.66 -17.82 -9.57
CA MET A 229 16.62 -19.21 -10.03
C MET A 229 16.47 -19.29 -11.54
N GLN A 230 15.59 -18.48 -12.15
CA GLN A 230 15.40 -18.48 -13.60
C GLN A 230 16.65 -18.04 -14.36
N LEU A 231 17.31 -16.96 -13.91
CA LEU A 231 18.55 -16.47 -14.53
C LEU A 231 19.65 -17.54 -14.55
N LEU A 232 19.72 -18.39 -13.52
CA LEU A 232 20.63 -19.53 -13.49
C LEU A 232 20.23 -20.60 -14.51
N LEU A 233 18.94 -20.89 -14.68
CA LEU A 233 18.47 -21.85 -15.67
C LEU A 233 18.77 -21.37 -17.10
N ASP A 234 18.49 -20.09 -17.40
CA ASP A 234 18.68 -19.52 -18.74
C ASP A 234 20.14 -19.63 -19.22
N THR A 235 21.09 -19.54 -18.29
CA THR A 235 22.51 -19.47 -18.60
C THR A 235 23.27 -20.78 -18.38
N ARG A 236 22.82 -21.65 -17.46
CA ARG A 236 23.62 -22.78 -16.96
C ARG A 236 22.88 -24.10 -16.85
N LEU A 237 21.59 -24.19 -17.20
CA LEU A 237 20.77 -25.39 -16.98
C LEU A 237 21.44 -26.68 -17.47
N ALA A 238 21.87 -26.70 -18.75
CA ALA A 238 22.47 -27.89 -19.38
C ALA A 238 23.77 -28.36 -18.70
N GLU A 239 24.36 -27.50 -17.87
CA GLU A 239 25.60 -27.77 -17.19
C GLU A 239 25.41 -28.18 -15.71
N MET A 240 24.20 -28.02 -15.15
CA MET A 240 23.95 -28.25 -13.72
C MET A 240 23.94 -29.76 -13.37
N PRO A 241 24.76 -30.23 -12.41
CA PRO A 241 24.62 -31.58 -11.89
C PRO A 241 23.25 -31.76 -11.21
N GLN A 242 22.72 -32.98 -11.25
CA GLN A 242 21.48 -33.36 -10.56
C GLN A 242 20.23 -32.54 -10.95
N HIS A 243 20.26 -31.84 -12.09
CA HIS A 243 19.17 -30.98 -12.57
C HIS A 243 17.81 -31.69 -12.60
N GLN A 244 17.76 -32.95 -13.03
CA GLN A 244 16.53 -33.75 -13.02
C GLN A 244 15.96 -34.01 -11.63
N GLN A 245 16.80 -34.19 -10.60
CA GLN A 245 16.35 -34.39 -9.22
C GLN A 245 15.79 -33.10 -8.64
N MET A 246 16.46 -31.96 -8.90
CA MET A 246 15.95 -30.64 -8.54
C MET A 246 14.59 -30.35 -9.20
N GLY A 247 14.45 -30.69 -10.48
CA GLY A 247 13.21 -30.48 -11.21
C GLY A 247 12.04 -31.31 -10.67
N ARG A 248 12.29 -32.58 -10.30
CA ARG A 248 11.27 -33.43 -9.64
C ARG A 248 10.81 -32.82 -8.32
N LEU A 249 11.75 -32.30 -7.52
CA LEU A 249 11.45 -31.67 -6.23
C LEU A 249 10.54 -30.44 -6.41
N LEU A 250 10.73 -29.63 -7.45
CA LEU A 250 9.85 -28.50 -7.78
C LEU A 250 8.48 -28.94 -8.25
N VAL A 251 8.40 -29.90 -9.17
CA VAL A 251 7.11 -30.42 -9.62
C VAL A 251 6.32 -30.99 -8.44
N ASP A 252 6.98 -31.70 -7.53
CA ASP A 252 6.36 -32.24 -6.32
C ASP A 252 6.03 -31.17 -5.27
N LEU A 253 6.69 -30.01 -5.29
CA LEU A 253 6.25 -28.82 -4.55
C LEU A 253 4.91 -28.29 -5.08
N THR A 254 4.68 -28.34 -6.40
CA THR A 254 3.47 -27.78 -7.03
C THR A 254 2.21 -28.64 -6.87
N LYS A 255 2.36 -29.92 -6.50
CA LYS A 255 1.25 -30.87 -6.30
C LYS A 255 0.63 -30.79 -4.90
N ARG A 256 1.12 -29.89 -4.05
CA ARG A 256 0.87 -29.95 -2.61
C ARG A 256 -0.44 -29.30 -2.22
N ASP A 257 -1.22 -30.05 -1.46
CA ASP A 257 -2.27 -29.50 -0.61
C ASP A 257 -1.70 -29.28 0.81
N ARG A 258 -1.91 -28.08 1.36
CA ARG A 258 -1.22 -27.56 2.57
C ARG A 258 -1.42 -28.47 3.81
N LYS A 259 -2.47 -29.29 3.82
CA LYS A 259 -2.81 -30.24 4.89
C LYS A 259 -2.03 -31.57 4.84
N ASN A 260 -1.59 -32.03 3.67
CA ASN A 260 -1.09 -33.42 3.52
C ASN A 260 0.44 -33.54 3.38
N ASN A 261 1.19 -32.43 3.26
CA ASN A 261 2.64 -32.51 3.12
C ASN A 261 3.37 -31.23 3.58
N PRO A 262 3.87 -31.18 4.83
CA PRO A 262 4.41 -29.95 5.41
C PRO A 262 5.74 -29.53 4.76
N ILE A 263 6.18 -28.29 5.01
CA ILE A 263 7.42 -27.71 4.44
C ILE A 263 8.71 -28.42 4.93
N PRO A 264 8.84 -28.88 6.19
CA PRO A 264 10.10 -29.46 6.70
C PRO A 264 10.62 -30.68 5.90
N PRO A 265 9.80 -31.65 5.48
CA PRO A 265 10.26 -32.73 4.59
C PRO A 265 10.92 -32.27 3.29
N VAL A 266 10.51 -31.14 2.71
CA VAL A 266 11.12 -30.62 1.47
C VAL A 266 12.45 -29.96 1.76
N LEU A 267 12.52 -29.20 2.85
CA LEU A 267 13.76 -28.60 3.28
C LEU A 267 14.82 -29.69 3.52
N ALA A 268 14.44 -30.80 4.14
CA ALA A 268 15.31 -31.96 4.31
C ALA A 268 15.74 -32.58 2.97
N ALA A 269 14.84 -32.65 1.97
CA ALA A 269 15.20 -33.15 0.64
C ALA A 269 16.17 -32.21 -0.11
N ILE A 270 15.99 -30.89 0.03
CA ILE A 270 16.92 -29.89 -0.51
C ILE A 270 18.29 -29.98 0.18
N GLU A 271 18.30 -30.12 1.50
CA GLU A 271 19.53 -30.26 2.30
C GLU A 271 20.32 -31.49 1.89
N ARG A 272 19.66 -32.64 1.64
CA ARG A 272 20.33 -33.83 1.08
C ARG A 272 20.99 -33.58 -0.28
N LEU A 273 20.29 -32.90 -1.19
CA LEU A 273 20.88 -32.55 -2.49
C LEU A 273 22.08 -31.58 -2.32
N GLN A 274 22.03 -30.68 -1.34
CA GLN A 274 23.16 -29.81 -1.02
C GLN A 274 24.35 -30.60 -0.47
N ASP A 275 24.12 -31.57 0.41
CA ASP A 275 25.15 -32.45 0.95
C ASP A 275 25.76 -33.33 -0.15
N ASP A 276 24.94 -33.86 -1.06
CA ASP A 276 25.39 -34.66 -2.20
C ASP A 276 26.29 -33.82 -3.14
N LEU A 277 25.95 -32.56 -3.38
CA LEU A 277 26.78 -31.63 -4.15
C LEU A 277 28.09 -31.28 -3.43
N ALA A 278 28.04 -31.11 -2.10
CA ALA A 278 29.23 -30.82 -1.29
C ALA A 278 30.19 -32.01 -1.19
N ALA A 279 29.68 -33.24 -1.30
CA ALA A 279 30.46 -34.46 -1.30
C ALA A 279 31.10 -34.79 -2.67
N MET A 280 30.78 -34.04 -3.73
CA MET A 280 31.42 -34.22 -5.04
C MET A 280 32.93 -33.93 -4.98
N SER A 281 33.69 -34.52 -5.91
CA SER A 281 35.10 -34.18 -6.07
C SER A 281 35.30 -32.69 -6.35
N LEU A 282 36.40 -32.15 -5.85
CA LEU A 282 36.79 -30.76 -6.13
C LEU A 282 36.84 -30.54 -7.64
N PRO A 283 36.33 -29.39 -8.12
CA PRO A 283 36.28 -29.12 -9.56
C PRO A 283 37.69 -28.94 -10.10
N GLU A 284 38.07 -29.79 -11.05
CA GLU A 284 39.38 -29.76 -11.71
C GLU A 284 39.45 -28.67 -12.78
N THR A 285 38.29 -28.25 -13.30
CA THR A 285 38.17 -27.23 -14.33
C THR A 285 37.26 -26.08 -13.94
N ARG A 286 37.47 -24.89 -14.52
CA ARG A 286 36.57 -23.73 -14.36
C ARG A 286 35.13 -24.04 -14.77
N LYS A 287 34.95 -24.91 -15.78
CA LYS A 287 33.63 -25.34 -16.23
C LYS A 287 32.93 -26.14 -15.13
N GLN A 288 33.58 -27.18 -14.60
CA GLN A 288 33.04 -27.97 -13.49
C GLN A 288 32.76 -27.12 -12.24
N PHE A 289 33.62 -26.15 -11.93
CA PHE A 289 33.37 -25.20 -10.83
C PHE A 289 32.07 -24.42 -11.05
N ALA A 290 31.89 -23.85 -12.25
CA ALA A 290 30.70 -23.07 -12.54
C ALA A 290 29.41 -23.92 -12.52
N GLN A 291 29.50 -25.19 -12.93
CA GLN A 291 28.42 -26.18 -12.87
C GLN A 291 27.97 -26.45 -11.43
N GLN A 292 28.91 -26.83 -10.57
CA GLN A 292 28.65 -27.09 -9.14
C GLN A 292 28.14 -25.82 -8.44
N ALA A 293 28.72 -24.66 -8.73
CA ALA A 293 28.29 -23.38 -8.18
C ALA A 293 26.86 -23.00 -8.59
N ALA A 294 26.47 -23.24 -9.84
CA ALA A 294 25.14 -22.93 -10.34
C ALA A 294 24.06 -23.80 -9.67
N ALA A 295 24.29 -25.12 -9.58
CA ALA A 295 23.38 -26.04 -8.88
C ALA A 295 23.27 -25.71 -7.38
N THR A 296 24.41 -25.44 -6.73
CA THR A 296 24.43 -25.06 -5.31
C THR A 296 23.65 -23.77 -5.06
N SER A 297 23.86 -22.74 -5.90
CA SER A 297 23.15 -21.45 -5.81
C SER A 297 21.66 -21.62 -6.02
N TYR A 298 21.25 -22.45 -6.99
CA TYR A 298 19.85 -22.76 -7.25
C TYR A 298 19.16 -23.35 -6.00
N LEU A 299 19.79 -24.35 -5.36
CA LEU A 299 19.26 -24.96 -4.14
C LEU A 299 19.23 -23.98 -2.96
N ILE A 300 20.21 -23.09 -2.84
CA ILE A 300 20.21 -22.04 -1.81
C ILE A 300 18.99 -21.13 -1.97
N PHE A 301 18.72 -20.66 -3.19
CA PHE A 301 17.56 -19.80 -3.45
C PHE A 301 16.23 -20.52 -3.20
N LEU A 302 16.11 -21.77 -3.66
CA LEU A 302 14.94 -22.60 -3.41
C LEU A 302 14.70 -22.83 -1.91
N ARG A 303 15.76 -23.12 -1.16
CA ARG A 303 15.69 -23.29 0.30
C ARG A 303 15.26 -21.99 1.00
N GLN A 304 15.83 -20.85 0.63
CA GLN A 304 15.46 -19.55 1.18
C GLN A 304 13.99 -19.23 0.90
N MET A 305 13.51 -19.52 -0.32
CA MET A 305 12.12 -19.31 -0.71
C MET A 305 11.16 -20.11 0.17
N LEU A 306 11.46 -21.38 0.44
CA LEU A 306 10.65 -22.21 1.33
C LEU A 306 10.73 -21.76 2.80
N ARG A 307 11.88 -21.29 3.26
CA ARG A 307 12.04 -20.76 4.62
C ARG A 307 11.23 -19.49 4.85
N LEU A 308 11.12 -18.60 3.86
CA LEU A 308 10.23 -17.43 3.93
C LEU A 308 8.78 -17.85 4.20
N LYS A 309 8.33 -18.91 3.51
CA LYS A 309 6.97 -19.43 3.68
C LYS A 309 6.75 -20.08 5.04
N ASP A 310 7.72 -20.86 5.52
CA ASP A 310 7.67 -21.50 6.84
C ASP A 310 7.67 -20.47 7.98
N ALA A 311 8.50 -19.43 7.86
CA ALA A 311 8.53 -18.33 8.82
C ALA A 311 7.18 -17.58 8.87
N PHE A 312 6.62 -17.25 7.70
CA PHE A 312 5.29 -16.64 7.61
C PHE A 312 4.21 -17.51 8.27
N ASP A 313 4.18 -18.81 7.97
CA ASP A 313 3.19 -19.74 8.54
C ASP A 313 3.27 -19.80 10.08
N LYS A 314 4.48 -19.76 10.63
CA LYS A 314 4.70 -19.72 12.09
C LYS A 314 4.23 -18.42 12.73
N ILE A 315 4.50 -17.28 12.10
CA ILE A 315 4.04 -15.97 12.59
C ILE A 315 2.51 -15.92 12.60
N VAL A 316 1.87 -16.31 11.49
CA VAL A 316 0.40 -16.35 11.38
C VAL A 316 -0.21 -17.30 12.41
N ALA A 317 0.39 -18.48 12.63
CA ALA A 317 -0.08 -19.42 13.65
C ALA A 317 0.07 -18.89 15.09
N SER A 318 1.05 -18.00 15.35
CA SER A 318 1.24 -17.38 16.67
C SER A 318 0.27 -16.24 16.95
N GLN A 319 -0.19 -15.53 15.92
CA GLN A 319 -1.15 -14.42 16.02
C GLN A 319 -2.60 -14.91 16.17
N ASN A 320 -2.90 -16.15 15.76
CA ASN A 320 -4.22 -16.77 15.87
C ASN A 320 -4.43 -17.58 17.17
N LYS A 321 -3.54 -17.44 18.16
CA LYS A 321 -3.63 -18.06 19.50
C LYS A 321 -4.01 -17.03 20.55
#